data_AF-A0A377M735-F1
#
_entry.id   AF-A0A377M735-F1
#
_cell.length_a   1.000
_cell.length_b   1.000
_cell.length_c   1.000
_cell.angle_alpha   90.00
_cell.angle_beta   90.00
_cell.angle_gamma   90.00
#
_symmetry.space_group_name_H-M   'P 1'
#
loop_
_entity.id
_entity.type
_entity.pdbx_description
1 polymer ?
#
loop_
_entity_poly.entity_id
_entity_poly.type
_entity_poly.pdbx_seq_one_letter_code
_entity_poly.pdbx_strand_id
1 'polypeptide(L)' 'MSALKKQRIDLRLTEDDKSLIEEAAAMTNQSISQFMVSTASERAAEVIEQHRRLILNEASWNQVMDAISNRQRQMND' A
#
# COMPACT_ATOMS: atom_id res chain seq x y z
N MET A 1 12.17 -22.42 -5.36
CA MET A 1 13.30 -22.05 -4.49
C MET A 1 13.00 -20.68 -3.91
N SER A 2 12.91 -20.53 -2.59
CA SER A 2 12.69 -19.21 -1.96
C SER A 2 13.90 -18.32 -2.25
N ALA A 3 13.67 -17.12 -2.80
CA ALA A 3 14.74 -16.17 -3.04
C ALA A 3 15.40 -15.78 -1.70
N LEU A 4 16.73 -15.88 -1.62
CA LEU A 4 17.47 -15.49 -0.42
C LEU A 4 17.19 -14.02 -0.09
N LYS A 5 16.81 -13.73 1.16
CA LYS A 5 16.62 -12.36 1.67
C LYS A 5 17.99 -11.66 1.75
N LYS A 6 18.36 -10.95 0.68
CA LYS A 6 19.68 -10.30 0.54
C LYS A 6 19.68 -8.79 0.83
N GLN A 7 18.51 -8.17 0.88
CA GLN A 7 18.36 -6.72 1.08
C GLN A 7 18.20 -6.40 2.58
N ARG A 8 18.74 -5.26 3.02
CA ARG A 8 18.72 -4.80 4.40
C ARG A 8 18.18 -3.37 4.46
N ILE A 9 17.48 -3.06 5.55
CA ILE A 9 17.01 -1.72 5.89
C ILE A 9 17.58 -1.41 7.27
N ASP A 10 18.43 -0.40 7.36
CA ASP A 10 18.99 0.07 8.62
C ASP A 10 18.16 1.24 9.14
N LEU A 11 17.63 1.10 10.37
CA LEU A 11 16.75 2.07 11.01
C LEU A 11 17.35 2.54 12.33
N ARG A 12 17.13 3.81 12.65
CA ARG A 12 17.37 4.37 13.98
C ARG A 12 16.01 4.65 14.62
N LEU A 13 15.85 4.23 15.85
CA LEU A 13 14.60 4.32 16.61
C LEU A 13 14.88 5.04 17.92
N THR A 14 13.85 5.68 18.47
CA THR A 14 13.84 6.05 19.88
C THR A 14 13.66 4.81 20.76
N GLU A 15 13.91 4.95 22.06
CA GLU A 15 13.66 3.86 23.01
C GLU A 15 12.17 3.51 23.06
N ASP A 16 11.30 4.53 23.11
CA ASP A 16 9.84 4.37 23.13
C ASP A 16 9.33 3.62 21.89
N ASP A 17 9.78 4.00 20.69
CA ASP A 17 9.39 3.33 19.45
C ASP A 17 9.81 1.86 19.47
N LYS A 18 11.03 1.58 19.95
CA LYS A 18 11.55 0.22 20.02
C LYS A 18 10.72 -0.64 20.97
N SER A 19 10.39 -0.13 22.17
CA SER A 19 9.58 -0.85 23.14
C SER A 19 8.18 -1.16 22.63
N LEU A 20 7.53 -0.19 21.96
CA LEU A 20 6.21 -0.40 21.33
C LEU A 20 6.25 -1.49 20.26
N ILE A 21 7.26 -1.49 19.41
CA ILE A 21 7.43 -2.50 18.35
C ILE A 21 7.69 -3.88 18.95
N GLU A 22 8.50 -3.96 20.01
CA GLU A 22 8.81 -5.22 20.71
C GLU A 22 7.55 -5.83 21.35
N GLU A 23 6.74 -5.02 22.02
CA GLU A 23 5.48 -5.46 22.60
C GLU A 23 4.51 -5.98 21.53
N ALA A 24 4.31 -5.21 20.45
CA ALA A 24 3.42 -5.62 19.37
C ALA A 24 3.89 -6.91 18.67
N ALA A 25 5.19 -7.06 18.44
CA ALA A 25 5.76 -8.28 17.86
C ALA A 25 5.57 -9.49 18.77
N ALA A 26 5.71 -9.31 20.09
CA ALA A 26 5.45 -10.36 21.07
C ALA A 26 3.96 -10.77 21.07
N MET A 27 3.04 -9.82 21.00
CA MET A 27 1.60 -10.08 20.94
C MET A 27 1.19 -10.88 19.69
N THR A 28 1.92 -10.73 18.58
CA THR A 28 1.66 -11.46 17.33
C THR A 28 2.48 -12.75 17.19
N ASN A 29 3.24 -13.15 18.22
CA ASN A 29 4.18 -14.28 18.18
C ASN A 29 5.19 -14.19 17.00
N GLN A 30 5.68 -12.99 16.72
CA GLN A 30 6.65 -12.73 15.67
C GLN A 30 7.96 -12.18 16.27
N SER A 31 9.07 -12.38 15.55
CA SER A 31 10.27 -11.60 15.85
C SER A 31 10.06 -10.15 15.44
N ILE A 32 10.79 -9.22 16.07
CA ILE A 32 10.77 -7.78 15.73
C ILE A 32 10.98 -7.58 14.23
N SER A 33 11.96 -8.28 13.64
CA SER A 33 12.27 -8.15 12.21
C SER A 33 11.15 -8.69 11.32
N GLN A 34 10.49 -9.77 11.72
CA GLN A 34 9.36 -10.31 10.98
C GLN A 34 8.17 -9.36 11.06
N PHE A 35 7.82 -8.89 12.26
CA PHE A 35 6.74 -7.93 12.49
C PHE A 35 6.94 -6.65 11.67
N MET A 36 8.13 -6.04 11.76
CA MET A 36 8.47 -4.83 11.01
C MET A 36 8.33 -5.01 9.50
N VAL A 37 8.87 -6.12 8.96
CA VAL A 37 8.79 -6.38 7.52
C VAL A 37 7.36 -6.65 7.07
N SER A 38 6.56 -7.41 7.83
CA SER A 38 5.16 -7.67 7.47
C SER A 38 4.34 -6.39 7.51
N THR A 39 4.42 -5.63 8.59
CA THR A 39 3.65 -4.39 8.76
C THR A 39 4.03 -3.35 7.70
N ALA A 40 5.33 -3.17 7.42
CA ALA A 40 5.77 -2.26 6.37
C ALA A 40 5.30 -2.71 4.97
N SER A 41 5.31 -4.02 4.70
CA SER A 41 4.88 -4.55 3.40
C SER A 41 3.38 -4.41 3.19
N GLU A 42 2.58 -4.72 4.21
CA GLU A 42 1.13 -4.55 4.20
C GLU A 42 0.77 -3.07 3.96
N ARG A 43 1.37 -2.17 4.74
CA ARG A 43 1.11 -0.74 4.60
C ARG A 43 1.55 -0.20 3.24
N ALA A 44 2.69 -0.65 2.71
CA ALA A 44 3.14 -0.26 1.37
C ALA A 44 2.15 -0.70 0.29
N ALA A 45 1.61 -1.93 0.39
CA ALA A 45 0.61 -2.42 -0.55
C ALA A 45 -0.67 -1.55 -0.52
N GLU A 46 -1.15 -1.19 0.67
CA GLU A 46 -2.31 -0.29 0.82
C GLU A 46 -2.06 1.07 0.17
N VAL A 47 -0.89 1.69 0.42
CA VAL A 47 -0.57 3.01 -0.12
C VAL A 47 -0.47 2.98 -1.65
N ILE A 48 0.20 1.97 -2.22
CA ILE A 48 0.30 1.77 -3.67
C ILE A 48 -1.09 1.62 -4.27
N GLU A 49 -1.95 0.84 -3.62
CA GLU A 49 -3.27 0.54 -4.13
C GLU A 49 -4.22 1.74 -4.04
N GLN A 50 -4.15 2.50 -2.95
CA GLN A 50 -4.85 3.79 -2.83
C GLN A 50 -4.41 4.78 -3.90
N HIS A 51 -3.13 4.80 -4.25
CA HIS A 51 -2.62 5.67 -5.31
C HIS A 51 -3.08 5.23 -6.71
N ARG A 52 -3.20 3.92 -6.96
CA ARG A 52 -3.60 3.37 -8.26
C ARG A 52 -5.10 3.37 -8.49
N ARG A 53 -5.91 3.23 -7.45
CA ARG A 53 -7.38 3.16 -7.56
C ARG A 53 -8.00 4.54 -7.41
N LEU A 54 -8.57 5.05 -8.50
CA LEU A 54 -9.53 6.15 -8.46
C LEU A 54 -10.92 5.58 -8.11
N ILE A 55 -11.33 5.74 -6.86
CA ILE A 55 -12.70 5.44 -6.45
C ILE A 55 -13.55 6.65 -6.80
N LEU A 56 -14.39 6.51 -7.82
CA LEU A 56 -15.31 7.54 -8.27
C LEU A 56 -16.66 7.34 -7.56
N ASN A 57 -17.26 8.43 -7.09
CA ASN A 57 -18.68 8.41 -6.76
C ASN A 57 -19.52 8.36 -8.05
N GLU A 58 -20.81 8.06 -7.92
CA GLU A 58 -21.70 7.88 -9.07
C GLU A 58 -21.73 9.08 -10.02
N ALA A 59 -21.74 10.30 -9.48
CA ALA A 59 -21.70 11.53 -10.28
C ALA A 59 -20.39 11.67 -11.09
N SER A 60 -19.25 11.38 -10.46
CA SER A 60 -17.93 11.43 -11.12
C SER A 60 -17.76 10.29 -12.14
N TRP A 61 -18.34 9.12 -11.86
CA TRP A 61 -18.39 8.00 -12.79
C TRP A 61 -19.17 8.35 -14.06
N ASN A 62 -20.36 8.93 -13.91
CA ASN A 62 -21.19 9.38 -15.04
C ASN A 62 -20.45 10.41 -15.89
N GLN A 63 -19.78 11.39 -15.26
CA GLN A 63 -18.96 12.37 -15.98
C GLN A 63 -17.80 11.73 -16.77
N VAL A 64 -17.13 10.73 -16.19
CA VAL A 64 -16.06 10.01 -16.88
C VAL A 64 -16.62 9.22 -18.07
N MET A 65 -17.75 8.53 -17.91
CA MET A 65 -18.38 7.77 -19.00
C MET A 65 -18.93 8.65 -20.12
N ASP A 66 -19.50 9.81 -19.78
CA ASP A 66 -19.93 10.81 -20.76
C ASP A 66 -18.73 11.35 -21.55
N ALA A 67 -17.62 11.66 -20.88
CA ALA A 67 -16.39 12.14 -21.53
C ALA A 67 -15.77 11.09 -22.46
N ILE A 68 -15.79 9.81 -22.07
CA ILE A 68 -15.29 8.70 -22.91
C ILE A 68 -16.19 8.52 -24.14
N SER A 69 -17.51 8.48 -23.95
CA SER A 69 -18.51 8.30 -25.01
C SER A 69 -18.47 9.43 -26.05
N ASN A 70 -18.35 10.67 -25.59
CA ASN A 70 -18.30 11.84 -26.47
C ASN A 70 -17.03 11.88 -27.33
N ARG A 71 -15.90 11.39 -26.80
CA ARG A 71 -14.63 11.31 -27.55
C ARG A 71 -14.68 10.30 -28.69
N GLN A 72 -15.33 9.15 -28.48
CA GLN A 72 -15.47 8.11 -29.51
C GLN A 72 -16.33 8.56 -30.69
N ARG A 73 -17.30 9.45 -30.46
CA ARG A 73 -18.14 10.01 -31.52
C ARG A 73 -17.37 10.96 -32.43
N GLN A 74 -16.51 11.79 -31.86
CA GLN A 74 -15.67 12.75 -32.60
C GLN A 74 -14.54 12.12 -33.44
N MET A 75 -14.20 10.85 -33.21
CA MET A 75 -13.19 10.13 -34.00
C MET A 75 -13.78 9.34 -35.18
N ASN A 76 -15.11 9.16 -35.21
CA ASN A 76 -15.81 8.42 -36.27
C ASN A 76 -16.51 9.35 -37.28
N ASP A 77 -16.38 10.67 -37.10
CA ASP A 77 -16.76 11.73 -38.05
C ASP A 77 -15.50 12.31 -38.71
#